data_AF-A7X4G0-F1
#
_entry.id   AF-A7X4G0-F1
#
_cell.length_a   1.000
_cell.length_b   1.000
_cell.length_c   1.000
_cell.angle_alpha   90.00
_cell.angle_beta   90.00
_cell.angle_gamma   90.00
#
_symmetry.space_group_name_H-M   'P 1'
#
loop_
_entity.id
_entity.type
_entity.pdbx_description
1 polymer ?
#
loop_
_entity_poly.entity_id
_entity_poly.type
_entity_poly.pdbx_seq_one_letter_code
_entity_poly.pdbx_strand_id
1 'polypeptide(L)'
;PAVCGNEFVEVGEECDCGSPQYCQSTCCDATTCKLRPGAQCEYGECCEQCRLKGAGAECRASKHDCDSAEHCTGQSSECPPDVSQRNGHPCQNNQGYCYNGECPTLTNQCVALWGPDAIVSPDSCFNNNTRGDRDSFCVRNNREIIPGDPQDVKCGMIYCTLRSSGKSFLCQNYPTANGIVEPGTKCGDGRVCMDGHCVTVQRAYGSTTGFSQV
;
A
#
# COMPACT_ATOMS: atom_id res chain seq x y z
N PRO A 1 -34.58 -14.28 6.78
CA PRO A 1 -35.53 -13.16 6.53
C PRO A 1 -34.97 -11.91 7.20
N ALA A 2 -35.19 -10.72 6.63
CA ALA A 2 -34.78 -9.47 7.27
C ALA A 2 -35.48 -9.28 8.62
N VAL A 3 -34.78 -8.72 9.61
CA VAL A 3 -35.28 -8.49 10.97
C VAL A 3 -35.06 -7.04 11.39
N CYS A 4 -36.08 -6.21 11.15
CA CYS A 4 -36.07 -4.82 11.56
C CYS A 4 -35.90 -4.65 13.09
N GLY A 5 -34.90 -3.86 13.47
CA GLY A 5 -34.50 -3.55 14.83
C GLY A 5 -33.31 -4.38 15.33
N ASN A 6 -32.55 -5.02 14.43
CA ASN A 6 -31.35 -5.80 14.77
C ASN A 6 -30.03 -5.04 14.56
N GLU A 7 -30.11 -3.73 14.25
CA GLU A 7 -28.98 -2.82 13.99
C GLU A 7 -28.16 -3.17 12.74
N PHE A 8 -28.71 -3.98 11.83
CA PHE A 8 -28.05 -4.35 10.58
C PHE A 8 -29.01 -4.18 9.40
N VAL A 9 -28.66 -3.34 8.44
CA VAL A 9 -29.52 -3.07 7.29
C VAL A 9 -29.55 -4.28 6.35
N GLU A 10 -30.71 -4.91 6.25
CA GLU A 10 -30.93 -6.07 5.39
C GLU A 10 -31.72 -5.71 4.13
N VAL A 11 -31.78 -6.64 3.17
CA VAL A 11 -32.51 -6.43 1.91
C VAL A 11 -33.98 -6.13 2.19
N GLY A 12 -34.42 -4.91 1.84
CA GLY A 12 -35.79 -4.41 2.02
C GLY A 12 -35.89 -3.25 3.01
N GLU A 13 -34.87 -3.05 3.83
CA GLU A 13 -34.73 -1.96 4.79
C GLU A 13 -33.93 -0.79 4.19
N GLU A 14 -34.14 0.42 4.70
CA GLU A 14 -33.37 1.61 4.31
C GLU A 14 -32.44 2.09 5.43
N CYS A 15 -32.75 1.71 6.66
CA CYS A 15 -32.00 1.99 7.88
C CYS A 15 -32.43 1.00 8.98
N ASP A 16 -31.57 0.76 9.95
CA ASP A 16 -31.91 0.00 11.16
C ASP A 16 -31.12 0.56 12.34
N CYS A 17 -31.82 1.24 13.24
CA CYS A 17 -31.25 1.87 14.44
C CYS A 17 -31.61 1.10 15.73
N GLY A 18 -31.96 -0.18 15.60
CA GLY A 18 -32.42 -1.00 16.71
C GLY A 18 -33.90 -0.78 17.05
N SER A 19 -34.31 -1.22 18.23
CA SER A 19 -35.72 -1.14 18.63
C SER A 19 -36.19 0.31 18.88
N PRO A 20 -37.50 0.61 18.75
CA PRO A 20 -38.04 1.95 18.97
C PRO A 20 -37.74 2.55 20.35
N GLN A 21 -37.47 1.72 21.36
CA GLN A 21 -37.14 2.18 22.71
C GLN A 21 -35.72 2.75 22.82
N TYR A 22 -34.78 2.27 21.99
CA TYR A 22 -33.36 2.61 22.10
C TYR A 22 -32.84 3.42 20.91
N CYS A 23 -33.53 3.40 19.77
CA CYS A 23 -33.14 4.18 18.60
C CYS A 23 -33.05 5.69 18.91
N GLN A 24 -31.84 6.25 18.75
CA GLN A 24 -31.56 7.68 18.90
C GLN A 24 -31.55 8.43 17.55
N SER A 25 -31.70 7.70 16.44
CA SER A 25 -31.61 8.26 15.11
C SER A 25 -32.81 9.15 14.80
N THR A 26 -32.54 10.39 14.41
CA THR A 26 -33.56 11.30 13.88
C THR A 26 -33.84 11.03 12.39
N CYS A 27 -33.08 10.13 11.76
CA CYS A 27 -33.16 9.83 10.33
C CYS A 27 -33.97 8.56 10.06
N CYS A 28 -33.99 7.61 11.00
CA CYS A 28 -34.69 6.33 10.85
C CYS A 28 -36.00 6.26 11.65
N ASP A 29 -36.99 5.57 11.10
CA ASP A 29 -38.13 5.05 11.84
C ASP A 29 -37.87 3.59 12.23
N ALA A 30 -37.47 3.39 13.48
CA ALA A 30 -37.18 2.09 14.08
C ALA A 30 -38.34 1.08 14.04
N THR A 31 -39.57 1.53 13.81
CA THR A 31 -40.73 0.61 13.71
C THR A 31 -40.83 0.00 12.33
N THR A 32 -40.36 0.71 11.30
CA THR A 32 -40.54 0.34 9.89
C THR A 32 -39.24 0.08 9.16
N CYS A 33 -38.08 0.42 9.76
CA CYS A 33 -36.75 0.38 9.14
C CYS A 33 -36.70 1.17 7.82
N LYS A 34 -37.38 2.33 7.83
CA LYS A 34 -37.47 3.27 6.72
C LYS A 34 -36.93 4.64 7.11
N LEU A 35 -36.36 5.34 6.14
CA LEU A 35 -35.91 6.70 6.35
C LEU A 35 -37.11 7.62 6.59
N ARG A 36 -36.95 8.56 7.53
CA ARG A 36 -37.95 9.59 7.79
C ARG A 36 -38.02 10.58 6.63
N PRO A 37 -39.17 11.26 6.42
CA PRO A 37 -39.32 12.23 5.35
C PRO A 37 -38.21 13.30 5.36
N GLY A 38 -37.50 13.43 4.24
CA GLY A 38 -36.41 14.39 4.07
C GLY A 38 -35.01 13.86 4.42
N ALA A 39 -34.90 12.70 5.06
CA ALA A 39 -33.63 12.00 5.22
C ALA A 39 -33.19 11.35 3.89
N GLN A 40 -31.89 11.39 3.62
CA GLN A 40 -31.25 10.75 2.46
C GLN A 40 -30.41 9.53 2.87
N CYS A 41 -29.97 9.52 4.11
CA CYS A 41 -29.12 8.49 4.69
C CYS A 41 -29.32 8.49 6.21
N GLU A 42 -28.79 7.45 6.84
CA GLU A 42 -28.77 7.34 8.30
C GLU A 42 -27.41 6.86 8.82
N TYR A 43 -26.82 5.89 8.12
CA TYR A 43 -25.50 5.33 8.39
C TYR A 43 -24.50 5.68 7.28
N GLY A 44 -23.22 5.33 7.50
CA GLY A 44 -22.11 5.52 6.56
C GLY A 44 -21.29 6.80 6.81
N GLU A 45 -19.98 6.75 6.53
CA GLU A 45 -19.05 7.85 6.83
C GLU A 45 -19.33 9.12 6.00
N CYS A 46 -20.09 8.97 4.91
CA CYS A 46 -20.58 10.05 4.06
C CYS A 46 -22.01 10.50 4.38
N CYS A 47 -22.54 10.13 5.56
CA CYS A 47 -23.79 10.67 6.07
C CYS A 47 -23.54 11.69 7.19
N GLU A 48 -24.14 12.87 7.10
CA GLU A 48 -24.12 13.89 8.14
C GLU A 48 -25.50 14.54 8.27
N GLN A 49 -26.06 14.55 9.48
CA GLN A 49 -27.38 15.16 9.75
C GLN A 49 -28.49 14.67 8.78
N CYS A 50 -28.55 13.36 8.56
CA CYS A 50 -29.48 12.70 7.63
C CYS A 50 -29.32 13.11 6.16
N ARG A 51 -28.21 13.73 5.78
CA ARG A 51 -27.89 14.18 4.42
C ARG A 51 -26.59 13.57 3.96
N LEU A 52 -26.51 13.32 2.65
CA LEU A 52 -25.25 12.94 2.05
C LEU A 52 -24.27 14.11 2.13
N LYS A 53 -23.04 13.83 2.60
CA LYS A 53 -21.95 14.79 2.54
C LYS A 53 -21.69 15.18 1.08
N GLY A 54 -21.26 16.42 0.86
CA GLY A 54 -20.95 16.91 -0.48
C GLY A 54 -19.83 16.12 -1.16
N ALA A 55 -19.84 16.09 -2.49
CA ALA A 55 -18.78 15.47 -3.28
C ALA A 55 -17.42 16.10 -2.93
N GLY A 56 -16.42 15.26 -2.66
CA GLY A 56 -15.09 15.71 -2.26
C GLY A 56 -14.89 15.90 -0.75
N ALA A 57 -15.91 15.69 0.09
CA ALA A 57 -15.71 15.65 1.54
C ALA A 57 -14.89 14.40 1.92
N GLU A 58 -13.79 14.57 2.65
CA GLU A 58 -12.98 13.43 3.10
C GLU A 58 -13.79 12.53 4.04
N CYS A 59 -13.83 11.24 3.73
CA CYS A 59 -14.46 10.22 4.58
C CYS A 59 -13.45 9.25 5.17
N ARG A 60 -12.26 9.11 4.54
CA ARG A 60 -11.14 8.38 5.10
C ARG A 60 -9.83 9.10 4.80
N ALA A 61 -9.10 9.44 5.87
CA ALA A 61 -7.76 9.98 5.76
C ALA A 61 -6.77 8.92 5.26
N SER A 62 -5.73 9.37 4.56
CA SER A 62 -4.57 8.55 4.20
C SER A 62 -3.77 8.17 5.45
N LYS A 63 -3.37 6.91 5.57
CA LYS A 63 -2.55 6.36 6.66
C LYS A 63 -1.06 6.64 6.46
N HIS A 64 -0.61 6.75 5.22
CA HIS A 64 0.80 6.96 4.83
C HIS A 64 0.91 7.35 3.35
N ASP A 65 2.08 7.78 2.88
CA ASP A 65 2.33 8.29 1.51
C ASP A 65 1.83 7.39 0.36
N CYS A 66 1.75 6.07 0.57
CA CYS A 66 1.28 5.10 -0.43
C CYS A 66 -0.19 4.66 -0.27
N ASP A 67 -0.92 5.33 0.60
CA ASP A 67 -2.35 5.14 0.83
C ASP A 67 -3.11 6.38 0.35
N SER A 68 -4.20 6.21 -0.39
CA SER A 68 -4.98 7.35 -0.87
C SER A 68 -5.89 7.86 0.24
N ALA A 69 -6.41 9.08 0.12
CA ALA A 69 -7.54 9.51 0.92
C ALA A 69 -8.81 9.35 0.08
N GLU A 70 -9.86 8.78 0.64
CA GLU A 70 -11.16 8.68 -0.04
C GLU A 70 -12.09 9.80 0.38
N HIS A 71 -12.89 10.19 -0.61
CA HIS A 71 -13.78 11.31 -0.51
C HIS A 71 -15.17 10.88 -0.94
N CYS A 72 -16.18 11.40 -0.26
CA CYS A 72 -17.58 11.17 -0.58
C CYS A 72 -17.88 11.55 -2.02
N THR A 73 -18.72 10.76 -2.68
CA THR A 73 -19.17 11.02 -4.05
C THR A 73 -20.27 12.07 -4.12
N GLY A 74 -20.92 12.37 -2.98
CA GLY A 74 -22.15 13.16 -2.92
C GLY A 74 -23.41 12.40 -3.36
N GLN A 75 -23.26 11.12 -3.71
CA GLN A 75 -24.33 10.27 -4.23
C GLN A 75 -24.55 9.00 -3.40
N SER A 76 -23.64 8.70 -2.47
CA SER A 76 -23.69 7.56 -1.56
C SER A 76 -23.38 8.01 -0.14
N SER A 77 -23.97 7.32 0.85
CA SER A 77 -23.67 7.50 2.27
C SER A 77 -22.43 6.70 2.71
N GLU A 78 -22.04 5.71 1.92
CA GLU A 78 -20.82 4.93 2.13
C GLU A 78 -19.59 5.68 1.60
N CYS A 79 -18.48 5.60 2.33
CA CYS A 79 -17.19 6.00 1.77
C CYS A 79 -16.79 5.04 0.64
N PRO A 80 -16.17 5.53 -0.45
CA PRO A 80 -15.60 4.63 -1.46
C PRO A 80 -14.62 3.61 -0.86
N PRO A 81 -14.41 2.45 -1.52
CA PRO A 81 -13.43 1.47 -1.06
C PRO A 81 -12.03 2.05 -0.87
N ASP A 82 -11.32 1.59 0.15
CA ASP A 82 -9.91 1.92 0.42
C ASP A 82 -9.05 1.53 -0.79
N VAL A 83 -8.37 2.52 -1.39
CA VAL A 83 -7.46 2.30 -2.53
C VAL A 83 -6.05 2.80 -2.24
N SER A 84 -5.07 1.96 -2.54
CA SER A 84 -3.66 2.35 -2.49
C SER A 84 -3.34 3.44 -3.52
N GLN A 85 -2.34 4.27 -3.23
CA GLN A 85 -1.79 5.17 -4.24
C GLN A 85 -1.23 4.42 -5.44
N ARG A 86 -1.22 5.09 -6.59
CA ARG A 86 -0.70 4.51 -7.82
C ARG A 86 0.77 4.08 -7.66
N ASN A 87 1.12 2.96 -8.28
CA ASN A 87 2.50 2.52 -8.35
C ASN A 87 3.38 3.60 -9.01
N GLY A 88 4.56 3.85 -8.45
CA GLY A 88 5.47 4.89 -8.90
C GLY A 88 5.25 6.27 -8.27
N HIS A 89 4.23 6.45 -7.41
CA HIS A 89 4.10 7.68 -6.62
C HIS A 89 5.30 7.82 -5.66
N PRO A 90 6.02 8.96 -5.61
CA PRO A 90 7.14 9.10 -4.68
C PRO A 90 6.67 9.02 -3.21
N CYS A 91 7.46 8.36 -2.36
CA CYS A 91 7.14 8.17 -0.94
C CYS A 91 8.36 8.31 -0.04
N GLN A 92 8.13 8.48 1.26
CA GLN A 92 9.15 8.67 2.31
C GLN A 92 10.15 9.78 1.95
N ASN A 93 9.66 10.97 1.58
CA ASN A 93 10.48 12.10 1.15
C ASN A 93 11.40 11.77 -0.06
N ASN A 94 10.85 11.11 -1.09
CA ASN A 94 11.56 10.65 -2.30
C ASN A 94 12.63 9.56 -2.07
N GLN A 95 12.61 8.88 -0.91
CA GLN A 95 13.48 7.72 -0.66
C GLN A 95 13.01 6.47 -1.42
N GLY A 96 11.72 6.40 -1.78
CA GLY A 96 11.14 5.29 -2.51
C GLY A 96 10.06 5.71 -3.50
N TYR A 97 9.45 4.69 -4.10
CA TYR A 97 8.26 4.81 -4.94
C TYR A 97 7.23 3.78 -4.47
N CYS A 98 5.95 4.17 -4.45
CA CYS A 98 4.88 3.29 -4.02
C CYS A 98 4.77 2.07 -4.94
N TYR A 99 4.55 0.92 -4.32
CA TYR A 99 4.32 -0.34 -5.01
C TYR A 99 3.31 -1.17 -4.21
N ASN A 100 2.13 -1.36 -4.79
CA ASN A 100 1.01 -2.11 -4.22
C ASN A 100 0.65 -1.66 -2.79
N GLY A 101 0.57 -0.34 -2.58
CA GLY A 101 0.22 0.26 -1.29
C GLY A 101 1.38 0.46 -0.33
N GLU A 102 2.55 -0.10 -0.61
CA GLU A 102 3.72 0.00 0.26
C GLU A 102 4.80 0.91 -0.33
N CYS A 103 5.74 1.36 0.51
CA CYS A 103 6.93 2.10 0.08
C CYS A 103 8.20 1.24 0.28
N PRO A 104 8.50 0.31 -0.64
CA PRO A 104 9.68 -0.55 -0.52
C PRO A 104 10.98 0.25 -0.65
N THR A 105 11.87 0.08 0.33
CA THR A 105 13.20 0.70 0.33
C THR A 105 14.24 -0.32 0.80
N LEU A 106 15.48 -0.16 0.32
CA LEU A 106 16.61 -0.98 0.80
C LEU A 106 16.78 -0.88 2.33
N THR A 107 16.50 0.29 2.91
CA THR A 107 16.57 0.51 4.36
C THR A 107 15.54 -0.33 5.10
N ASN A 108 14.27 -0.27 4.69
CA ASN A 108 13.19 -1.03 5.33
C ASN A 108 13.45 -2.53 5.22
N GLN A 109 13.95 -3.00 4.07
CA GLN A 109 14.29 -4.41 3.88
C GLN A 109 15.49 -4.84 4.75
N CYS A 110 16.54 -4.02 4.87
CA CYS A 110 17.64 -4.31 5.80
C CYS A 110 17.16 -4.41 7.25
N VAL A 111 16.28 -3.48 7.67
CA VAL A 111 15.69 -3.48 9.01
C VAL A 111 14.82 -4.72 9.23
N ALA A 112 14.01 -5.12 8.24
CA ALA A 112 13.16 -6.31 8.33
C ALA A 112 13.98 -7.61 8.45
N LEU A 113 15.12 -7.69 7.76
CA LEU A 113 15.98 -8.88 7.76
C LEU A 113 16.86 -9.00 9.01
N TRP A 114 17.35 -7.87 9.54
CA TRP A 114 18.43 -7.87 10.54
C TRP A 114 18.15 -7.03 11.80
N GLY A 115 17.00 -6.36 11.87
CA GLY A 115 16.59 -5.53 13.00
C GLY A 115 16.88 -4.03 12.82
N PRO A 116 16.44 -3.18 13.77
CA PRO A 116 16.37 -1.73 13.62
C PRO A 116 17.73 -1.03 13.41
N ASP A 117 18.83 -1.64 13.84
CA ASP A 117 20.19 -1.08 13.70
C ASP A 117 20.85 -1.39 12.34
N ALA A 118 20.20 -2.21 11.51
CA ALA A 118 20.71 -2.56 10.19
C ALA A 118 20.50 -1.40 9.20
N ILE A 119 21.54 -1.10 8.44
CA ILE A 119 21.50 -0.05 7.41
C ILE A 119 21.90 -0.62 6.05
N VAL A 120 21.56 0.11 4.98
CA VAL A 120 22.02 -0.24 3.63
C VAL A 120 23.54 -0.16 3.56
N SER A 121 24.17 -1.17 2.97
CA SER A 121 25.62 -1.13 2.73
C SER A 121 26.02 -0.12 1.66
N PRO A 122 27.30 0.27 1.60
CA PRO A 122 27.82 1.06 0.48
C PRO A 122 27.57 0.40 -0.88
N ASP A 123 27.40 1.22 -1.91
CA ASP A 123 27.14 0.78 -3.29
C ASP A 123 28.16 -0.25 -3.81
N SER A 124 29.41 -0.18 -3.35
CA SER A 124 30.45 -1.14 -3.69
C SER A 124 30.12 -2.58 -3.30
N CYS A 125 29.29 -2.81 -2.26
CA CYS A 125 28.87 -4.16 -1.87
C CYS A 125 27.92 -4.77 -2.90
N PHE A 126 27.07 -3.97 -3.54
CA PHE A 126 26.12 -4.44 -4.54
C PHE A 126 26.82 -4.94 -5.80
N ASN A 127 28.04 -4.47 -6.11
CA ASN A 127 28.84 -5.00 -7.22
C ASN A 127 29.12 -6.51 -7.10
N ASN A 128 29.02 -7.10 -5.91
CA ASN A 128 29.11 -8.55 -5.77
C ASN A 128 28.03 -9.28 -6.60
N ASN A 129 26.89 -8.65 -6.87
CA ASN A 129 25.83 -9.22 -7.72
C ASN A 129 26.28 -9.45 -9.17
N THR A 130 27.42 -8.93 -9.62
CA THR A 130 28.01 -9.26 -10.93
C THR A 130 28.71 -10.63 -10.93
N ARG A 131 28.88 -11.29 -9.78
CA ARG A 131 29.50 -12.61 -9.69
C ARG A 131 28.63 -13.72 -10.28
N GLY A 132 27.32 -13.64 -10.11
CA GLY A 132 26.38 -14.63 -10.64
C GLY A 132 26.52 -16.01 -9.99
N ASP A 133 26.57 -16.05 -8.65
CA ASP A 133 26.62 -17.29 -7.88
C ASP A 133 25.42 -17.39 -6.92
N ARG A 134 25.38 -18.44 -6.09
CA ARG A 134 24.22 -18.73 -5.22
C ARG A 134 23.90 -17.63 -4.20
N ASP A 135 24.89 -16.82 -3.86
CA ASP A 135 24.81 -15.85 -2.77
C ASP A 135 24.80 -14.40 -3.29
N SER A 136 25.15 -14.20 -4.57
CA SER A 136 25.27 -12.89 -5.21
C SER A 136 24.87 -12.98 -6.69
N PHE A 137 23.68 -12.48 -7.04
CA PHE A 137 23.10 -12.53 -8.38
C PHE A 137 22.01 -11.46 -8.53
N CYS A 138 21.56 -11.18 -9.76
CA CYS A 138 20.41 -10.29 -10.00
C CYS A 138 19.13 -11.06 -10.33
N VAL A 139 19.22 -12.07 -11.20
CA VAL A 139 18.06 -12.87 -11.58
C VAL A 139 18.32 -14.32 -11.22
N ARG A 140 17.34 -14.93 -10.55
CA ARG A 140 17.33 -16.38 -10.30
C ARG A 140 16.00 -16.94 -10.75
N ASN A 141 16.06 -17.84 -11.72
CA ASN A 141 14.93 -18.63 -12.15
C ASN A 141 15.21 -20.12 -11.87
N ASN A 142 14.26 -21.01 -12.19
CA ASN A 142 14.39 -22.44 -11.89
C ASN A 142 15.57 -23.14 -12.59
N ARG A 143 16.22 -22.50 -13.57
CA ARG A 143 17.27 -23.10 -14.40
C ARG A 143 18.61 -22.38 -14.29
N GLU A 144 18.60 -21.08 -14.03
CA GLU A 144 19.75 -20.20 -14.17
C GLU A 144 19.84 -19.19 -13.03
N ILE A 145 21.09 -18.93 -12.62
CA ILE A 145 21.49 -17.81 -11.77
C ILE A 145 22.25 -16.86 -12.69
N ILE A 146 21.73 -15.65 -12.86
CA ILE A 146 22.22 -14.68 -13.83
C ILE A 146 22.91 -13.55 -13.06
N PRO A 147 24.19 -13.25 -13.38
CA PRO A 147 24.88 -12.09 -12.83
C PRO A 147 24.19 -10.80 -13.26
N GLY A 148 24.29 -9.77 -12.42
CA GLY A 148 23.79 -8.44 -12.76
C GLY A 148 24.68 -7.69 -13.73
N ASP A 149 24.05 -6.94 -14.63
CA ASP A 149 24.73 -5.82 -15.30
C ASP A 149 25.03 -4.71 -14.28
N PRO A 150 26.05 -3.86 -14.50
CA PRO A 150 26.41 -2.79 -13.57
C PRO A 150 25.26 -1.85 -13.17
N GLN A 151 24.28 -1.66 -14.06
CA GLN A 151 23.09 -0.83 -13.79
C GLN A 151 22.03 -1.54 -12.92
N ASP A 152 22.05 -2.87 -12.86
CA ASP A 152 21.04 -3.71 -12.23
C ASP A 152 21.48 -4.22 -10.85
N VAL A 153 22.75 -4.01 -10.46
CA VAL A 153 23.33 -4.56 -9.23
C VAL A 153 22.56 -4.21 -7.95
N LYS A 154 21.78 -3.12 -7.94
CA LYS A 154 20.91 -2.73 -6.82
C LYS A 154 19.57 -3.47 -6.76
N CYS A 155 19.29 -4.34 -7.74
CA CYS A 155 18.05 -5.12 -7.84
C CYS A 155 18.26 -6.62 -7.67
N GLY A 156 19.48 -7.04 -7.34
CA GLY A 156 19.82 -8.42 -7.02
C GLY A 156 19.74 -8.72 -5.54
N MET A 157 20.72 -9.45 -5.01
CA MET A 157 20.83 -9.68 -3.57
C MET A 157 21.08 -8.36 -2.82
N ILE A 158 20.39 -8.19 -1.70
CA ILE A 158 20.56 -7.04 -0.81
C ILE A 158 21.83 -7.18 0.03
N TYR A 159 22.49 -6.05 0.27
CA TYR A 159 23.64 -5.95 1.17
C TYR A 159 23.37 -4.92 2.26
N CYS A 160 23.50 -5.35 3.51
CA CYS A 160 23.28 -4.54 4.70
C CYS A 160 24.56 -4.43 5.52
N THR A 161 24.72 -3.32 6.24
CA THR A 161 25.79 -3.15 7.23
C THR A 161 25.19 -3.32 8.61
N LEU A 162 25.76 -4.25 9.39
CA LEU A 162 25.30 -4.56 10.74
C LEU A 162 26.23 -3.92 11.75
N ARG A 163 25.67 -3.34 12.81
CA ARG A 163 26.44 -2.78 13.92
C ARG A 163 26.24 -3.63 15.15
N SER A 164 27.33 -4.14 15.72
CA SER A 164 27.28 -4.88 16.98
C SER A 164 28.52 -4.58 17.81
N SER A 165 28.32 -4.21 19.08
CA SER A 165 29.40 -3.96 20.05
C SER A 165 30.49 -2.99 19.54
N GLY A 166 30.09 -1.92 18.85
CA GLY A 166 31.01 -0.93 18.28
C GLY A 166 31.75 -1.36 17.01
N LYS A 167 31.46 -2.54 16.46
CA LYS A 167 32.00 -3.03 15.18
C LYS A 167 30.95 -2.94 14.08
N SER A 168 31.40 -2.61 12.88
CA SER A 168 30.59 -2.59 11.65
C SER A 168 30.95 -3.78 10.77
N PHE A 169 29.96 -4.58 10.41
CA PHE A 169 30.08 -5.71 9.48
C PHE A 169 29.46 -5.29 8.15
N LEU A 170 30.30 -4.97 7.17
CA LEU A 170 29.85 -4.50 5.85
C LEU A 170 29.47 -5.67 4.94
N CYS A 171 28.71 -5.35 3.89
CA CYS A 171 28.33 -6.26 2.82
C CYS A 171 27.73 -7.59 3.31
N GLN A 172 26.97 -7.56 4.41
CA GLN A 172 26.25 -8.74 4.87
C GLN A 172 25.07 -8.98 3.92
N ASN A 173 25.06 -10.14 3.26
CA ASN A 173 23.94 -10.58 2.43
C ASN A 173 23.05 -11.54 3.23
N TYR A 174 21.90 -11.88 2.64
CA TYR A 174 20.97 -12.83 3.22
C TYR A 174 20.62 -13.88 2.14
N PRO A 175 21.33 -15.02 2.03
CA PRO A 175 21.30 -15.91 0.87
C PRO A 175 20.03 -16.78 0.79
N THR A 176 18.87 -16.14 0.81
CA THR A 176 17.53 -16.72 0.70
C THR A 176 16.68 -15.83 -0.22
N ALA A 177 15.47 -16.27 -0.55
CA ALA A 177 14.54 -15.48 -1.37
C ALA A 177 14.24 -14.10 -0.77
N ASN A 178 14.15 -14.00 0.57
CA ASN A 178 13.87 -12.73 1.27
C ASN A 178 15.04 -11.74 1.19
N GLY A 179 16.24 -12.21 0.83
CA GLY A 179 17.40 -11.35 0.62
C GLY A 179 17.56 -10.86 -0.81
N ILE A 180 16.62 -11.14 -1.71
CA ILE A 180 16.55 -10.50 -3.02
C ILE A 180 15.86 -9.14 -2.81
N VAL A 181 16.39 -8.08 -3.40
CA VAL A 181 15.80 -6.73 -3.30
C VAL A 181 14.35 -6.75 -3.77
N GLU A 182 13.45 -6.24 -2.93
CA GLU A 182 12.01 -6.29 -3.17
C GLU A 182 11.62 -5.54 -4.46
N PRO A 183 10.66 -6.07 -5.25
CA PRO A 183 10.12 -5.36 -6.39
C PRO A 183 9.57 -3.98 -6.02
N GLY A 184 9.76 -3.00 -6.90
CA GLY A 184 9.38 -1.61 -6.67
C GLY A 184 10.38 -0.79 -5.84
N THR A 185 11.39 -1.44 -5.25
CA THR A 185 12.46 -0.72 -4.53
C THR A 185 13.19 0.26 -5.44
N LYS A 186 13.38 1.49 -4.98
CA LYS A 186 14.14 2.51 -5.71
C LYS A 186 15.61 2.07 -5.88
N CYS A 187 16.04 1.94 -7.13
CA CYS A 187 17.43 1.60 -7.50
C CYS A 187 18.21 2.78 -8.12
N GLY A 188 17.51 3.88 -8.40
CA GLY A 188 18.06 5.14 -8.91
C GLY A 188 16.96 6.17 -9.03
N ASP A 189 17.30 7.42 -9.34
CA ASP A 189 16.29 8.45 -9.54
C ASP A 189 15.40 8.13 -10.76
N GLY A 190 14.09 8.12 -10.55
CA GLY A 190 13.10 7.72 -11.55
C GLY A 190 13.16 6.24 -11.93
N ARG A 191 13.80 5.39 -11.12
CA ARG A 191 13.99 3.95 -11.40
C ARG A 191 13.64 3.06 -10.21
N VAL A 192 13.16 1.86 -10.53
CA VAL A 192 12.75 0.82 -9.58
C VAL A 192 13.22 -0.55 -10.00
N CYS A 193 13.34 -1.46 -9.03
CA CYS A 193 13.64 -2.86 -9.28
C CYS A 193 12.41 -3.62 -9.76
N MET A 194 12.57 -4.34 -10.87
CA MET A 194 11.54 -5.23 -11.42
C MET A 194 12.24 -6.45 -12.02
N ASP A 195 11.90 -7.64 -11.54
CA ASP A 195 12.47 -8.91 -11.97
C ASP A 195 14.01 -8.92 -12.03
N GLY A 196 14.66 -8.32 -11.02
CA GLY A 196 16.12 -8.24 -10.95
C GLY A 196 16.77 -7.14 -11.79
N HIS A 197 15.98 -6.28 -12.45
CA HIS A 197 16.47 -5.19 -13.30
C HIS A 197 16.09 -3.80 -12.76
N CYS A 198 16.99 -2.83 -12.92
CA CYS A 198 16.77 -1.44 -12.55
C CYS A 198 16.19 -0.64 -13.73
N VAL A 199 14.87 -0.64 -13.82
CA VAL A 199 14.11 -0.04 -14.93
C VAL A 199 13.53 1.32 -14.56
N THR A 200 13.15 2.12 -15.55
CA THR A 200 12.44 3.38 -15.27
C THR A 200 11.06 3.11 -14.68
N VAL A 201 10.59 4.00 -13.80
CA VAL A 201 9.24 3.94 -13.21
C VAL A 201 8.16 3.89 -14.31
N GLN A 202 8.36 4.62 -15.42
CA GLN A 202 7.48 4.56 -16.58
C GLN A 202 7.50 3.20 -17.27
N ARG A 203 8.66 2.52 -17.40
CA ARG A 203 8.70 1.18 -17.99
C ARG A 203 8.06 0.15 -17.05
N ALA A 204 8.22 0.33 -15.75
CA ALA A 204 7.65 -0.55 -14.73
C ALA A 204 6.12 -0.46 -14.64
N TYR A 205 5.55 0.77 -14.63
CA TYR A 205 4.14 1.00 -14.32
C TYR A 205 3.36 1.77 -15.39
N GLY A 206 4.06 2.37 -16.37
CA GLY A 206 3.52 3.30 -17.36
C GLY A 206 2.70 2.67 -18.48
N SER A 207 2.19 1.45 -18.29
CA SER A 207 1.11 0.88 -19.12
C SER A 207 -0.30 1.13 -18.53
N THR A 208 -0.45 2.10 -17.63
CA THR A 208 -1.75 2.54 -17.10
C THR A 208 -2.03 4.03 -17.37
N THR A 209 -1.57 4.55 -18.51
CA THR A 209 -2.27 5.67 -19.14
C THR A 209 -3.55 5.14 -19.80
N GLY A 210 -4.62 4.98 -19.02
CA GLY A 210 -5.96 4.71 -19.56
C GLY A 210 -6.90 4.04 -18.57
N PHE A 211 -7.64 4.85 -17.79
CA PHE A 211 -8.97 4.62 -17.20
C PHE A 211 -9.18 3.34 -16.33
N SER A 212 -9.80 3.41 -15.16
CA SER A 212 -11.09 4.04 -14.91
C SER A 212 -11.23 4.55 -13.48
N GLN A 213 -11.61 5.82 -13.37
CA GLN A 213 -12.75 6.16 -12.53
C GLN A 213 -13.98 5.49 -13.15
N VAL A 214 -14.59 4.56 -12.42
CA VAL A 214 -16.04 4.33 -12.40
C VAL A 214 -16.41 4.19 -10.94
#